data_AF-A0ABD1N7K6-F1
#
_entry.id   AF-A0ABD1N7K6-F1
#
_cell.length_a   1.000
_cell.length_b   1.000
_cell.length_c   1.000
_cell.angle_alpha   90.00
_cell.angle_beta   90.00
_cell.angle_gamma   90.00
#
_symmetry.space_group_name_H-M   'P 1'
#
loop_
_entity.id
_entity.type
_entity.pdbx_description
1 polymer ?
#
loop_
_entity_poly.entity_id
_entity_poly.type
_entity_poly.pdbx_seq_one_letter_code
_entity_poly.pdbx_strand_id
1 'polypeptide(L)'
;MLKWKTNATSIEPLYYSLLSFPFPISSKEKPIPPETSEMASATNHDGEKPVKRKPLFIKVDQLKPGTNGHTLVAKVLSSNTVLQKGRPSSSHNLRPTLIAECLIGDDTGTIVFTARNEQVDLMKPDNTVILRNAKIDMFKGSMRLAVDKWGRIEVTEPAEFVVKEDNNLSLVEYELVNVVEE
;
A
#
# COMPACT_ATOMS: atom_id res chain seq x y z
N MET A 1 12.57 -16.64 -25.38
CA MET A 1 11.57 -16.14 -26.35
C MET A 1 10.33 -15.87 -25.50
N LEU A 2 9.83 -14.65 -25.28
CA LEU A 2 9.33 -13.66 -26.22
C LEU A 2 9.58 -12.22 -25.68
N LYS A 3 9.64 -11.27 -26.62
CA LYS A 3 9.82 -9.82 -26.42
C LYS A 3 8.46 -9.12 -26.39
N TRP A 4 8.40 -7.97 -25.72
CA TRP A 4 7.32 -6.98 -25.86
C TRP A 4 7.86 -5.78 -26.65
N LYS A 5 7.09 -5.28 -27.62
CA LYS A 5 7.35 -4.05 -28.41
C LYS A 5 6.21 -3.08 -28.16
N THR A 6 6.51 -1.85 -27.79
CA THR A 6 5.57 -0.72 -27.84
C THR A 6 5.86 0.14 -29.07
N ASN A 7 4.78 0.66 -29.66
CA ASN A 7 4.76 1.38 -30.93
C ASN A 7 5.09 2.86 -30.70
N ALA A 8 6.00 3.41 -31.49
CA ALA A 8 6.45 4.80 -31.41
C ALA A 8 5.66 5.66 -32.38
N THR A 9 5.20 6.83 -31.92
CA THR A 9 4.77 7.92 -32.80
C THR A 9 5.57 9.16 -32.43
N SER A 10 6.29 9.66 -33.44
CA SER A 10 7.30 10.71 -33.43
C SER A 10 6.70 12.11 -33.49
N ILE A 11 7.18 13.06 -32.65
CA ILE A 11 7.22 14.51 -32.96
C ILE A 11 8.43 15.15 -32.22
N GLU A 12 9.38 15.73 -32.96
CA GLU A 12 10.47 16.64 -32.54
C GLU A 12 10.37 17.92 -33.42
N PRO A 13 11.29 18.93 -33.36
CA PRO A 13 11.79 19.77 -32.26
C PRO A 13 11.80 21.29 -32.64
N LEU A 14 12.04 22.25 -31.72
CA LEU A 14 12.57 23.61 -32.04
C LEU A 14 13.34 24.16 -30.80
N TYR A 15 14.68 24.16 -30.75
CA TYR A 15 15.71 25.12 -31.26
C TYR A 15 16.00 26.36 -30.38
N TYR A 16 17.16 26.28 -29.68
CA TYR A 16 18.18 27.29 -29.31
C TYR A 16 17.86 28.56 -28.49
N SER A 17 18.64 28.74 -27.41
CA SER A 17 19.53 29.91 -27.23
C SER A 17 20.52 29.68 -26.07
N LEU A 18 21.80 29.55 -26.42
CA LEU A 18 22.97 29.54 -25.53
C LEU A 18 23.35 30.98 -25.16
N LEU A 19 23.71 31.23 -23.90
CA LEU A 19 24.69 32.25 -23.56
C LEU A 19 25.72 31.69 -22.58
N SER A 20 26.97 31.78 -23.04
CA SER A 20 28.23 31.37 -22.45
C SER A 20 28.80 32.50 -21.59
N PHE A 21 29.43 32.19 -20.45
CA PHE A 21 30.57 32.94 -19.94
C PHE A 21 31.61 31.99 -19.27
N PRO A 22 32.93 32.32 -19.29
CA PRO A 22 34.02 31.34 -19.26
C PRO A 22 35.00 31.40 -18.06
N PHE A 23 35.69 30.25 -17.83
CA PHE A 23 37.09 30.02 -17.34
C PHE A 23 37.48 30.34 -15.86
N PRO A 24 38.60 29.80 -15.27
CA PRO A 24 39.47 28.62 -15.59
C PRO A 24 39.96 27.70 -14.41
N ILE A 25 40.23 26.43 -14.74
CA ILE A 25 41.46 25.57 -14.61
C ILE A 25 42.31 25.48 -13.30
N SER A 26 42.58 24.24 -12.85
CA SER A 26 43.92 23.61 -12.54
C SER A 26 43.84 22.63 -11.34
N SER A 27 43.86 21.29 -11.49
CA SER A 27 44.95 20.31 -11.74
C SER A 27 45.73 19.80 -10.50
N LYS A 28 45.84 18.45 -10.42
CA LYS A 28 46.93 17.59 -9.85
C LYS A 28 46.57 16.56 -8.75
N GLU A 29 47.25 15.42 -8.86
CA GLU A 29 47.06 14.08 -8.26
C GLU A 29 47.60 13.87 -6.83
N LYS A 30 47.03 12.83 -6.16
CA LYS A 30 47.46 11.84 -5.11
C LYS A 30 48.69 12.11 -4.18
N PRO A 31 48.70 11.59 -2.93
CA PRO A 31 49.08 10.18 -2.67
C PRO A 31 48.45 9.48 -1.43
N ILE A 32 48.81 8.20 -1.26
CA ILE A 32 48.46 7.20 -0.22
C ILE A 32 49.34 7.40 1.05
N PRO A 33 48.92 6.94 2.25
CA PRO A 33 49.82 6.07 3.02
C PRO A 33 49.14 4.83 3.66
N PRO A 34 49.92 3.75 3.94
CA PRO A 34 49.45 2.48 4.47
C PRO A 34 49.76 2.31 5.98
N GLU A 35 48.95 1.54 6.72
CA GLU A 35 49.49 0.72 7.82
C GLU A 35 48.53 -0.41 8.24
N THR A 36 49.09 -1.61 8.34
CA THR A 36 48.48 -2.83 8.89
C THR A 36 49.18 -3.19 10.19
N SER A 37 48.45 -3.94 11.03
CA SER A 37 48.83 -4.72 12.22
C SER A 37 49.10 -3.98 13.53
N GLU A 38 48.23 -4.15 14.52
CA GLU A 38 48.47 -5.07 15.65
C GLU A 38 47.23 -5.20 16.57
N MET A 39 47.13 -6.34 17.25
CA MET A 39 45.98 -6.82 18.02
C MET A 39 45.92 -6.21 19.44
N ALA A 40 44.74 -5.81 19.90
CA ALA A 40 44.39 -5.87 21.32
C ALA A 40 42.87 -5.95 21.51
N SER A 41 42.45 -7.05 22.12
CA SER A 41 41.10 -7.37 22.58
C SER A 41 40.51 -6.30 23.50
N ALA A 42 39.33 -5.80 23.15
CA ALA A 42 38.34 -5.32 24.11
C ALA A 42 36.94 -5.59 23.54
N THR A 43 36.28 -6.59 24.11
CA THR A 43 34.86 -6.89 23.93
C THR A 43 34.01 -5.67 24.31
N ASN A 44 33.35 -5.06 23.33
CA ASN A 44 32.20 -4.20 23.59
C ASN A 44 30.96 -4.87 22.98
N HIS A 45 30.19 -5.50 23.87
CA HIS A 45 28.81 -5.90 23.61
C HIS A 45 27.95 -4.65 23.55
N ASP A 46 27.89 -3.99 22.40
CA ASP A 46 26.85 -3.02 22.12
C ASP A 46 25.67 -3.75 21.48
N GLY A 47 24.62 -3.94 22.27
CA GLY A 47 23.39 -4.60 21.88
C GLY A 47 22.77 -3.95 20.64
N GLU A 48 22.91 -4.63 19.51
CA GLU A 48 22.27 -4.29 18.25
C GLU A 48 20.76 -4.43 18.43
N LYS A 49 20.08 -3.31 18.75
CA LYS A 49 18.62 -3.23 18.68
C LYS A 49 18.24 -3.69 17.26
N PRO A 50 17.35 -4.69 17.11
CA PRO A 50 17.05 -5.23 15.79
C PRO A 50 16.58 -4.08 14.90
N VAL A 51 17.32 -3.83 13.81
CA VAL A 51 16.98 -2.83 12.79
C VAL A 51 15.57 -3.18 12.31
N LYS A 52 14.57 -2.46 12.84
CA LYS A 52 13.17 -2.70 12.50
C LYS A 52 13.03 -2.49 11.01
N ARG A 53 12.74 -3.57 10.28
CA ARG A 53 12.48 -3.53 8.85
C ARG A 53 11.42 -2.46 8.60
N LYS A 54 11.72 -1.53 7.69
CA LYS A 54 10.79 -0.46 7.34
C LYS A 54 9.46 -1.08 6.91
N PRO A 55 8.31 -0.56 7.37
CA PRO A 55 7.02 -1.04 6.89
C PRO A 55 6.95 -0.82 5.37
N LEU A 56 6.70 -1.90 4.63
CA LEU A 56 6.50 -1.83 3.20
C LEU A 56 5.04 -1.48 2.94
N PHE A 57 4.83 -0.25 2.47
CA PHE A 57 3.51 0.18 2.03
C PHE A 57 3.25 -0.38 0.63
N ILE A 58 2.19 -1.17 0.51
CA ILE A 58 1.74 -1.77 -0.73
C ILE A 58 0.62 -0.90 -1.30
N LYS A 59 0.58 -0.76 -2.62
CA LYS A 59 -0.45 -0.02 -3.35
C LYS A 59 -1.66 -0.90 -3.65
N VAL A 60 -2.81 -0.30 -3.88
CA VAL A 60 -4.06 -1.03 -4.17
C VAL A 60 -3.90 -1.91 -5.41
N ASP A 61 -3.28 -1.42 -6.48
CA ASP A 61 -3.05 -2.17 -7.73
C ASP A 61 -2.19 -3.44 -7.58
N GLN A 62 -1.38 -3.53 -6.51
CA GLN A 62 -0.53 -4.69 -6.25
C GLN A 62 -1.22 -5.79 -5.42
N LEU A 63 -2.48 -5.57 -5.02
CA LEU A 63 -3.25 -6.52 -4.24
C LEU A 63 -3.65 -7.71 -5.12
N LYS A 64 -3.45 -8.92 -4.58
CA LYS A 64 -3.78 -10.18 -5.27
C LYS A 64 -4.81 -10.98 -4.48
N PRO A 65 -5.69 -11.73 -5.14
CA PRO A 65 -6.63 -12.60 -4.45
C PRO A 65 -5.88 -13.62 -3.58
N GLY A 66 -6.36 -13.86 -2.36
CA GLY A 66 -5.76 -14.83 -1.42
C GLY A 66 -4.51 -14.34 -0.66
N THR A 67 -4.10 -13.09 -0.85
CA THR A 67 -2.95 -12.51 -0.13
C THR A 67 -3.38 -11.83 1.18
N ASN A 68 -2.48 -11.85 2.18
CA ASN A 68 -2.75 -11.38 3.54
C ASN A 68 -1.56 -10.54 4.08
N GLY A 69 -1.80 -9.76 5.13
CA GLY A 69 -0.74 -9.05 5.85
C GLY A 69 -0.33 -7.71 5.21
N HIS A 70 -1.17 -7.16 4.35
CA HIS A 70 -0.87 -5.92 3.64
C HIS A 70 -0.93 -4.72 4.56
N THR A 71 -0.04 -3.77 4.32
CA THR A 71 -0.07 -2.46 4.94
C THR A 71 -0.20 -1.41 3.85
N LEU A 72 -1.26 -0.62 3.88
CA LEU A 72 -1.53 0.40 2.87
C LEU A 72 -2.14 1.64 3.49
N VAL A 73 -2.03 2.76 2.76
CA VAL A 73 -2.67 4.02 3.07
C VAL A 73 -3.72 4.26 1.99
N ALA A 74 -4.96 4.52 2.40
CA ALA A 74 -6.06 4.75 1.48
C ALA A 74 -6.97 5.87 2.00
N LYS A 75 -7.58 6.59 1.08
CA LYS A 75 -8.61 7.59 1.36
C LYS A 75 -9.98 6.93 1.22
N VAL A 76 -10.87 7.24 2.15
CA VAL A 76 -12.26 6.80 2.10
C VAL A 76 -13.05 7.74 1.20
N LEU A 77 -13.69 7.21 0.16
CA LEU A 77 -14.54 7.95 -0.75
C LEU A 77 -16.00 7.93 -0.28
N SER A 78 -16.49 6.74 0.05
CA SER A 78 -17.86 6.54 0.51
C SER A 78 -17.92 5.47 1.60
N SER A 79 -18.94 5.57 2.46
CA SER A 79 -19.17 4.64 3.55
C SER A 79 -20.66 4.30 3.60
N ASN A 80 -21.00 3.03 3.38
CA ASN A 80 -22.37 2.52 3.41
C ASN A 80 -22.52 1.49 4.52
N THR A 81 -23.36 1.77 5.51
CA THR A 81 -23.67 0.84 6.59
C THR A 81 -24.73 -0.16 6.13
N VAL A 82 -24.30 -1.37 5.74
CA VAL A 82 -25.17 -2.38 5.11
C VAL A 82 -25.92 -3.25 6.14
N LEU A 83 -25.31 -3.53 7.29
CA LEU A 83 -25.93 -4.39 8.30
C LEU A 83 -25.87 -3.77 9.69
N GLN A 84 -27.04 -3.39 10.19
CA GLN A 84 -27.32 -3.07 11.60
C GLN A 84 -28.37 -4.05 12.10
N LYS A 85 -27.98 -5.30 12.38
CA LYS A 85 -28.94 -6.29 12.91
C LYS A 85 -29.16 -6.06 14.41
N GLY A 86 -29.95 -5.04 14.74
CA GLY A 86 -30.64 -4.98 16.03
C GLY A 86 -31.90 -5.84 15.94
N ARG A 87 -31.88 -7.05 16.52
CA ARG A 87 -33.12 -7.82 16.70
C ARG A 87 -33.56 -7.70 18.17
N PRO A 88 -34.78 -7.18 18.44
CA PRO A 88 -35.39 -7.27 19.76
C PRO A 88 -36.04 -8.65 19.86
N SER A 89 -35.37 -9.61 20.50
CA SER A 89 -35.99 -10.77 21.19
C SER A 89 -34.98 -11.90 21.37
N SER A 90 -34.78 -12.26 22.65
CA SER A 90 -34.56 -13.64 23.12
C SER A 90 -33.22 -14.35 22.91
N SER A 91 -32.07 -13.68 23.11
CA SER A 91 -30.89 -14.40 23.62
C SER A 91 -29.81 -13.45 24.14
N HIS A 92 -29.41 -13.65 25.39
CA HIS A 92 -28.27 -12.97 26.01
C HIS A 92 -26.99 -13.21 25.19
N ASN A 93 -26.22 -12.15 24.91
CA ASN A 93 -24.82 -12.15 24.43
C ASN A 93 -24.52 -12.16 22.91
N LEU A 94 -25.36 -11.63 22.03
CA LEU A 94 -24.88 -11.24 20.69
C LEU A 94 -24.76 -9.72 20.60
N ARG A 95 -23.52 -9.21 20.71
CA ARG A 95 -23.21 -7.82 20.36
C ARG A 95 -23.71 -7.58 18.92
N PRO A 96 -24.41 -6.48 18.63
CA PRO A 96 -24.79 -6.15 17.27
C PRO A 96 -23.53 -6.02 16.42
N THR A 97 -23.38 -6.87 15.41
CA THR A 97 -22.30 -6.74 14.42
C THR A 97 -22.70 -5.67 13.44
N LEU A 98 -22.13 -4.47 13.58
CA LEU A 98 -22.24 -3.42 12.57
C LEU A 98 -21.27 -3.76 11.44
N ILE A 99 -21.76 -3.78 10.21
CA ILE A 99 -20.93 -3.97 9.04
C ILE A 99 -21.18 -2.81 8.09
N ALA A 100 -20.10 -2.15 7.67
CA ALA A 100 -20.13 -1.14 6.64
C ALA A 100 -19.25 -1.57 5.47
N GLU A 101 -19.75 -1.32 4.27
CA GLU A 101 -19.02 -1.40 3.02
C GLU A 101 -18.55 0.02 2.69
N CYS A 102 -17.24 0.23 2.74
CA CYS A 102 -16.62 1.52 2.46
C CYS A 102 -15.85 1.42 1.15
N LEU A 103 -16.04 2.37 0.24
CA LEU A 103 -15.18 2.49 -0.92
C LEU A 103 -13.93 3.25 -0.51
N ILE A 104 -12.76 2.61 -0.66
CA ILE A 104 -11.47 3.21 -0.34
C ILE A 104 -10.58 3.18 -1.58
N GLY A 105 -9.60 4.06 -1.66
CA GLY A 105 -8.62 3.99 -2.74
C GLY A 105 -7.37 4.80 -2.49
N ASP A 106 -6.40 4.58 -3.36
CA ASP A 106 -5.15 5.33 -3.45
C ASP A 106 -4.99 5.93 -4.86
N ASP A 107 -3.81 6.46 -5.14
CA ASP A 107 -3.38 6.96 -6.44
C ASP A 107 -3.34 5.89 -7.55
N THR A 108 -3.45 4.60 -7.20
CA THR A 108 -3.39 3.48 -8.16
C THR A 108 -4.75 2.87 -8.46
N GLY A 109 -5.67 2.88 -7.50
CA GLY A 109 -7.02 2.35 -7.70
C GLY A 109 -7.90 2.41 -6.47
N THR A 110 -9.11 1.85 -6.60
CA THR A 110 -10.10 1.72 -5.54
C THR A 110 -10.44 0.27 -5.24
N ILE A 111 -10.83 -0.01 -4.00
CA ILE A 111 -11.27 -1.31 -3.53
C ILE A 111 -12.35 -1.13 -2.45
N VAL A 112 -13.28 -2.06 -2.38
CA VAL A 112 -14.30 -2.11 -1.32
C VAL A 112 -13.69 -2.69 -0.06
N PHE A 113 -13.76 -1.92 1.02
CA PHE A 113 -13.36 -2.29 2.36
C PHE A 113 -14.57 -2.71 3.19
N THR A 114 -14.46 -3.84 3.89
CA THR A 114 -15.48 -4.30 4.84
C THR A 114 -15.08 -3.92 6.26
N ALA A 115 -15.66 -2.85 6.78
CA ALA A 115 -15.46 -2.38 8.14
C ALA A 115 -16.42 -3.10 9.11
N ARG A 116 -15.93 -3.43 10.31
CA ARG A 116 -16.73 -4.08 11.36
C ARG A 116 -16.76 -3.27 12.65
N ASN A 117 -17.93 -3.19 13.28
CA ASN A 117 -18.16 -2.62 14.60
C ASN A 117 -17.49 -1.24 14.75
N GLU A 118 -16.52 -1.11 15.65
CA GLU A 118 -15.81 0.15 15.96
C GLU A 118 -15.00 0.69 14.78
N GLN A 119 -14.67 -0.15 13.79
CA GLN A 119 -13.98 0.30 12.58
C GLN A 119 -14.88 1.19 11.71
N VAL A 120 -16.20 1.00 11.77
CA VAL A 120 -17.15 1.79 10.98
C VAL A 120 -17.08 3.27 11.36
N ASP A 121 -16.90 3.57 12.64
CA ASP A 121 -16.84 4.94 13.15
C ASP A 121 -15.57 5.68 12.71
N LEU A 122 -14.49 4.95 12.44
CA LEU A 122 -13.21 5.48 11.93
C LEU A 122 -13.27 5.73 10.42
N MET A 123 -14.04 4.93 9.68
CA MET A 123 -14.18 4.95 8.23
C MET A 123 -15.23 5.95 7.76
N LYS A 124 -15.00 7.23 8.07
CA LYS A 124 -15.81 8.35 7.54
C LYS A 124 -15.36 8.72 6.13
N PRO A 125 -16.27 9.19 5.25
CA PRO A 125 -15.89 9.72 3.96
C PRO A 125 -14.88 10.87 4.12
N ASP A 126 -14.01 11.02 3.14
CA ASP A 126 -12.90 11.98 3.08
C ASP A 126 -11.75 11.79 4.08
N ASN A 127 -11.84 10.82 5.01
CA ASN A 127 -10.72 10.50 5.89
C ASN A 127 -9.64 9.71 5.15
N THR A 128 -8.37 9.98 5.50
CA THR A 128 -7.24 9.13 5.14
C THR A 128 -6.96 8.15 6.27
N VAL A 129 -6.87 6.87 5.93
CA VAL A 129 -6.66 5.78 6.88
C VAL A 129 -5.46 4.94 6.48
N ILE A 130 -4.74 4.48 7.49
CA ILE A 130 -3.65 3.51 7.38
C ILE A 130 -4.19 2.18 7.87
N LEU A 131 -4.24 1.21 6.98
CA LEU A 131 -4.67 -0.15 7.27
C LEU A 131 -3.43 -1.02 7.45
N ARG A 132 -3.27 -1.62 8.63
CA ARG A 132 -2.18 -2.54 8.93
C ARG A 132 -2.67 -3.97 9.06
N ASN A 133 -1.90 -4.90 8.51
CA ASN A 133 -2.22 -6.33 8.50
C ASN A 133 -3.63 -6.59 7.92
N ALA A 134 -3.92 -5.94 6.80
CA ALA A 134 -5.13 -6.14 6.04
C ALA A 134 -5.01 -7.41 5.19
N LYS A 135 -6.14 -8.03 4.89
CA LYS A 135 -6.26 -9.21 4.05
C LYS A 135 -7.23 -8.98 2.90
N ILE A 136 -7.02 -9.71 1.82
CA ILE A 136 -7.98 -9.79 0.72
C ILE A 136 -8.93 -10.95 1.00
N ASP A 137 -10.20 -10.62 1.16
CA ASP A 137 -11.31 -11.55 1.26
C ASP A 137 -11.95 -11.71 -0.12
N MET A 138 -12.10 -12.94 -0.58
CA MET A 138 -12.77 -13.23 -1.85
C MET A 138 -14.26 -13.37 -1.59
N PHE A 139 -15.05 -12.48 -2.17
CA PHE A 139 -16.50 -12.49 -2.04
C PHE A 139 -17.16 -12.60 -3.40
N LYS A 140 -17.76 -13.76 -3.69
CA LYS A 140 -18.50 -14.04 -4.95
C LYS A 140 -17.69 -13.73 -6.22
N GLY A 141 -16.39 -14.03 -6.22
CA GLY A 141 -15.49 -13.76 -7.34
C GLY A 141 -14.83 -12.38 -7.28
N SER A 142 -15.30 -11.45 -6.46
CA SER A 142 -14.70 -10.12 -6.32
C SER A 142 -13.76 -10.03 -5.12
N MET A 143 -12.68 -9.26 -5.25
CA MET A 143 -11.79 -8.95 -4.14
C MET A 143 -12.40 -7.88 -3.22
N ARG A 144 -12.32 -8.12 -1.91
CA ARG A 144 -12.67 -7.15 -0.87
C ARG A 144 -11.54 -7.05 0.14
N LEU A 145 -11.28 -5.84 0.63
CA LEU A 145 -10.30 -5.66 1.69
C LEU A 145 -10.97 -5.79 3.05
N ALA A 146 -10.34 -6.51 3.97
CA ALA A 146 -10.78 -6.64 5.36
C ALA A 146 -9.57 -6.55 6.31
N VAL A 147 -9.78 -6.07 7.53
CA VAL A 147 -8.75 -6.09 8.56
C VAL A 147 -8.81 -7.41 9.34
N ASP A 148 -7.67 -8.06 9.52
CA ASP A 148 -7.58 -9.31 10.28
C ASP A 148 -7.63 -9.06 11.81
N LYS A 149 -7.77 -10.12 12.61
CA LYS A 149 -7.84 -10.06 14.10
C LYS A 149 -6.66 -9.33 14.75
N TRP A 150 -5.50 -9.28 14.09
CA TRP A 150 -4.29 -8.61 14.58
C TRP A 150 -4.04 -7.26 13.88
N GLY A 151 -4.88 -6.93 12.90
CA GLY A 151 -4.77 -5.70 12.17
C GLY A 151 -5.33 -4.50 12.93
N ARG A 152 -4.85 -3.33 12.56
CA ARG A 152 -5.22 -2.06 13.18
C ARG A 152 -5.46 -1.02 12.08
N ILE A 153 -6.43 -0.17 12.33
CA ILE A 153 -6.74 1.00 11.50
C ILE A 153 -6.26 2.22 12.27
N GLU A 154 -5.44 3.04 11.61
CA GLU A 154 -5.04 4.34 12.13
C GLU A 154 -5.60 5.42 11.22
N VAL A 155 -6.29 6.39 11.80
CA VAL A 155 -6.68 7.60 11.08
C VAL A 155 -5.49 8.56 11.13
N THR A 156 -5.09 9.06 9.97
CA THR A 156 -3.98 10.02 9.86
C THR A 156 -4.48 11.35 9.32
N GLU A 157 -3.60 12.32 9.20
CA GLU A 157 -3.92 13.60 8.58
C GLU A 157 -4.42 13.38 7.15
N PRO A 158 -5.40 14.16 6.68
CA PRO A 158 -5.92 14.03 5.33
C PRO A 158 -4.80 14.29 4.34
N ALA A 159 -4.31 13.23 3.70
CA ALA A 159 -3.33 13.36 2.65
C ALA A 159 -4.08 13.70 1.36
N GLU A 160 -3.74 14.83 0.75
CA GLU A 160 -4.23 15.20 -0.59
C GLU A 160 -3.52 14.34 -1.64
N PHE A 161 -3.93 13.08 -1.77
CA PHE A 161 -3.67 12.31 -2.98
C PHE A 161 -4.96 12.16 -3.78
N VAL A 162 -4.84 12.31 -5.10
CA VAL A 162 -5.95 12.12 -6.03
C VAL A 162 -6.17 10.62 -6.17
N VAL A 163 -7.28 10.12 -5.62
CA VAL A 163 -7.67 8.72 -5.75
C VAL A 163 -8.10 8.44 -7.18
N LYS A 164 -7.61 7.35 -7.76
CA LYS A 164 -8.06 6.89 -9.09
C LYS A 164 -9.27 5.98 -8.94
N GLU A 165 -10.45 6.58 -9.09
CA GLU A 165 -11.72 5.84 -9.10
C GLU A 165 -11.90 4.95 -10.34
N ASP A 166 -11.21 5.28 -11.44
CA ASP A 166 -11.28 4.56 -12.72
C ASP A 166 -10.81 3.10 -12.64
N ASN A 167 -9.91 2.79 -11.71
CA ASN A 167 -9.34 1.45 -11.54
C ASN A 167 -9.90 0.78 -10.28
N ASN A 168 -11.10 0.22 -10.36
CA ASN A 168 -11.77 -0.43 -9.24
C ASN A 168 -11.54 -1.95 -9.22
N LEU A 169 -10.72 -2.43 -8.30
CA LEU A 169 -10.38 -3.85 -8.16
C LEU A 169 -11.51 -4.71 -7.60
N SER A 170 -12.52 -4.11 -6.98
CA SER A 170 -13.69 -4.86 -6.47
C SER A 170 -14.74 -5.14 -7.53
N LEU A 171 -14.68 -4.47 -8.68
CA LEU A 171 -15.53 -4.81 -9.85
C LEU A 171 -14.90 -5.91 -10.69
N VAL A 172 -13.61 -6.19 -10.50
CA VAL A 172 -12.93 -7.27 -11.20
C VAL A 172 -13.40 -8.60 -10.62
N GLU A 173 -14.04 -9.39 -11.47
CA GLU A 173 -14.45 -10.75 -11.17
C GLU A 173 -13.32 -11.71 -11.52
N TYR A 174 -12.83 -12.44 -10.51
CA TYR A 174 -11.85 -13.50 -10.65
C TYR A 174 -12.57 -14.84 -10.64
N GLU A 175 -12.39 -15.61 -11.71
CA GLU A 175 -12.78 -17.00 -11.75
C GLU A 175 -11.65 -17.87 -11.20
N LEU A 176 -12.01 -18.84 -10.35
CA LEU A 176 -11.05 -19.80 -9.81
C LEU A 176 -10.76 -20.85 -10.89
N VAL A 177 -9.70 -20.63 -11.66
CA VAL A 177 -9.21 -21.63 -12.61
C VAL A 177 -8.36 -22.65 -11.85
N ASN A 178 -8.93 -23.83 -11.60
CA ASN A 178 -8.14 -24.98 -11.18
C ASN A 178 -7.33 -25.46 -12.37
N VAL A 179 -6.05 -25.10 -12.42
CA VAL A 179 -5.12 -25.71 -13.36
C VAL A 179 -4.85 -27.12 -12.84
N VAL A 180 -5.58 -28.09 -13.38
CA VAL A 180 -5.21 -29.50 -13.25
C VAL A 180 -4.02 -29.66 -14.21
N GLU A 181 -2.80 -29.65 -13.66
CA GLU A 181 -1.62 -30.05 -14.42
C GLU A 181 -1.78 -31.54 -14.75
N GLU A 182 -1.84 -31.85 -16.05
CA GLU A 182 -1.85 -33.22 -16.59
C GLU A 182 -0.42 -33.75 -16.76
#